data_AF-A0A953QGJ0-F1
#
_entry.id   AF-A0A953QGJ0-F1
#
_cell.length_a   1.000
_cell.length_b   1.000
_cell.length_c   1.000
_cell.angle_alpha   90.00
_cell.angle_beta   90.00
_cell.angle_gamma   90.00
#
_symmetry.space_group_name_H-M   'P 1'
#
loop_
_entity.id
_entity.type
_entity.pdbx_description
1 polymer ?
#
loop_
_entity_poly.entity_id
_entity_poly.type
_entity_poly.pdbx_seq_one_letter_code
_entity_poly.pdbx_strand_id
1 'polypeptide(L)'
;MADQADFASKYSIDLCAYRDLLATLPSDLPGASNLRDGIACSELALVFHTEANRAVQAEIWFAAAALAAAALESMLLAKMFMNAEEVVKLPTFRKLLDKHNGDIGSFARKMDLGNLVEMAKQLGWFRPGGVPSLLTDMLSKHVDMTTLMALTAFFKHSQSAGYEAADLLRQYRNLLHPASCLKQEAQPTKETGMRATYFSLVAFASLA
;
A
#
# COMPACT_ATOMS: atom_id res chain seq x y z
N MET A 1 8.71 -21.66 2.39
CA MET A 1 7.23 -21.59 2.28
C MET A 1 6.51 -21.70 3.62
N ALA A 2 7.07 -22.35 4.65
CA ALA A 2 6.43 -22.43 5.98
C ALA A 2 6.28 -21.07 6.70
N ASP A 3 7.27 -20.18 6.61
CA ASP A 3 7.26 -18.89 7.37
C ASP A 3 6.24 -17.84 6.87
N GLN A 4 5.89 -17.81 5.58
CA GLN A 4 4.92 -16.83 5.06
C GLN A 4 3.47 -17.18 5.45
N ALA A 5 3.14 -18.48 5.50
CA ALA A 5 1.84 -18.95 5.96
C ALA A 5 1.63 -18.61 7.45
N ASP A 6 2.71 -18.67 8.23
CA ASP A 6 2.70 -18.40 9.67
C ASP A 6 2.51 -16.91 9.99
N PHE A 7 3.14 -16.01 9.22
CA PHE A 7 2.95 -14.57 9.37
C PHE A 7 1.53 -14.09 9.01
N ALA A 8 1.01 -14.50 7.84
CA ALA A 8 -0.34 -14.13 7.43
C ALA A 8 -1.41 -14.70 8.37
N SER A 9 -1.19 -15.93 8.87
CA SER A 9 -2.07 -16.56 9.85
C SER A 9 -2.06 -15.80 11.18
N LYS A 10 -0.88 -15.46 11.71
CA LYS A 10 -0.76 -14.71 12.97
C LYS A 10 -1.38 -13.31 12.87
N TYR A 11 -1.10 -12.58 11.80
CA TYR A 11 -1.66 -11.25 11.60
C TYR A 11 -3.19 -11.28 11.45
N SER A 12 -3.72 -12.31 10.78
CA SER A 12 -5.17 -12.54 10.70
C SER A 12 -5.79 -12.84 12.07
N ILE A 13 -5.11 -13.58 12.94
CA ILE A 13 -5.58 -13.87 14.31
C ILE A 13 -5.64 -12.58 15.13
N ASP A 14 -4.60 -11.75 15.05
CA ASP A 14 -4.53 -10.48 15.78
C ASP A 14 -5.64 -9.51 15.31
N LEU A 15 -5.88 -9.40 14.00
CA LEU A 15 -6.98 -8.58 13.45
C LEU A 15 -8.37 -9.06 13.91
N CYS A 16 -8.59 -10.38 13.92
CA CYS A 16 -9.83 -10.96 14.46
C CYS A 16 -10.02 -10.61 15.94
N ALA A 17 -8.96 -10.73 16.75
CA ALA A 17 -9.01 -10.38 18.17
C ALA A 17 -9.34 -8.89 18.39
N TYR A 18 -8.74 -7.98 17.60
CA TYR A 18 -9.07 -6.55 17.68
C TYR A 18 -10.50 -6.26 17.24
N ARG A 19 -11.01 -6.94 16.21
CA ARG A 19 -12.40 -6.79 15.76
C ARG A 19 -13.38 -7.25 16.84
N ASP A 20 -13.12 -8.40 17.45
CA ASP A 20 -13.96 -8.95 18.50
C ASP A 20 -13.97 -8.03 19.74
N LEU A 21 -12.82 -7.45 20.08
CA LEU A 21 -12.73 -6.42 21.12
C LEU A 21 -13.55 -5.16 20.76
N LEU A 22 -13.46 -4.65 19.53
CA LEU A 22 -14.24 -3.48 19.07
C LEU A 22 -15.77 -3.74 19.06
N ALA A 23 -16.19 -5.00 18.92
CA ALA A 23 -17.59 -5.37 19.00
C ALA A 23 -18.14 -5.28 20.43
N THR A 24 -17.26 -5.35 21.45
CA THR A 24 -17.64 -5.19 22.86
C THR A 24 -17.68 -3.72 23.32
N LEU A 25 -17.16 -2.79 22.52
CA LEU A 25 -17.14 -1.37 22.85
C LEU A 25 -18.50 -0.70 22.56
N PRO A 26 -18.89 0.30 23.36
CA PRO A 26 -20.08 1.12 23.09
C PRO A 26 -20.05 1.71 21.67
N SER A 27 -21.21 1.70 21.01
CA SER A 27 -21.33 2.16 19.61
C SER A 27 -21.14 3.68 19.45
N ASP A 28 -21.27 4.43 20.53
CA ASP A 28 -21.15 5.89 20.63
C ASP A 28 -19.73 6.36 21.02
N LEU A 29 -18.77 5.45 21.22
CA LEU A 29 -17.41 5.81 21.53
C LEU A 29 -16.79 6.63 20.37
N PRO A 30 -16.30 7.86 20.62
CA PRO A 30 -15.65 8.67 19.59
C PRO A 30 -14.50 7.92 18.93
N GLY A 31 -14.48 7.87 17.60
CA GLY A 31 -13.44 7.20 16.83
C GLY A 31 -13.62 5.67 16.66
N ALA A 32 -14.61 5.04 17.31
CA ALA A 32 -14.85 3.60 17.15
C ALA A 32 -15.23 3.21 15.71
N SER A 33 -15.94 4.07 14.97
CA SER A 33 -16.23 3.87 13.54
C SER A 33 -14.95 3.86 12.72
N ASN A 34 -14.04 4.81 12.94
CA ASN A 34 -12.75 4.87 12.24
C ASN A 34 -11.91 3.64 12.55
N LEU A 35 -11.88 3.17 13.81
CA LEU A 35 -11.16 1.95 14.17
C LEU A 35 -11.72 0.72 13.44
N ARG A 36 -13.05 0.59 13.33
CA ARG A 36 -13.68 -0.50 12.57
C ARG A 36 -13.32 -0.44 11.08
N ASP A 37 -13.43 0.73 10.47
CA ASP A 37 -13.08 0.93 9.05
C ASP A 37 -11.57 0.69 8.81
N GLY A 38 -10.72 1.11 9.75
CA GLY A 38 -9.29 0.87 9.71
C GLY A 38 -8.90 -0.61 9.80
N ILE A 39 -9.58 -1.38 10.67
CA ILE A 39 -9.41 -2.84 10.75
C ILE A 39 -9.89 -3.50 9.46
N ALA A 40 -11.07 -3.14 8.95
CA ALA A 40 -11.59 -3.70 7.70
C ALA A 40 -10.62 -3.44 6.52
N CYS A 41 -10.05 -2.24 6.44
CA CYS A 41 -9.02 -1.93 5.45
C CYS A 41 -7.73 -2.75 5.66
N SER A 42 -7.35 -3.05 6.91
CA SER A 42 -6.20 -3.91 7.21
C SER A 42 -6.44 -5.37 6.81
N GLU A 43 -7.65 -5.89 7.03
CA GLU A 43 -8.07 -7.22 6.56
C GLU A 43 -8.02 -7.30 5.03
N LEU A 44 -8.55 -6.28 4.33
CA LEU A 44 -8.49 -6.19 2.86
C LEU A 44 -7.04 -6.14 2.36
N ALA A 45 -6.17 -5.36 3.02
CA ALA A 45 -4.76 -5.29 2.66
C ALA A 45 -4.09 -6.67 2.73
N LEU A 46 -4.39 -7.47 3.77
CA LEU A 46 -3.88 -8.83 3.92
C LEU A 46 -4.38 -9.77 2.82
N VAL A 47 -5.67 -9.71 2.48
CA VAL A 47 -6.26 -10.50 1.38
C VAL A 47 -5.56 -10.17 0.06
N PHE A 48 -5.50 -8.89 -0.30
CA PHE A 48 -4.87 -8.46 -1.54
C PHE A 48 -3.37 -8.78 -1.59
N HIS A 49 -2.66 -8.68 -0.47
CA HIS A 49 -1.25 -9.09 -0.40
C HIS A 49 -1.08 -10.59 -0.63
N THR A 50 -1.96 -11.42 -0.05
CA THR A 50 -1.95 -12.87 -0.23
C THR A 50 -2.21 -13.25 -1.69
N GLU A 51 -3.21 -12.62 -2.31
CA GLU A 51 -3.52 -12.84 -3.73
C GLU A 51 -2.41 -12.32 -4.64
N ALA A 52 -1.76 -11.19 -4.31
CA ALA A 52 -0.60 -10.71 -5.05
C ALA A 52 0.54 -11.73 -5.02
N ASN A 53 0.82 -12.34 -3.86
CA ASN A 53 1.84 -13.39 -3.74
C ASN A 53 1.50 -14.63 -4.59
N ARG A 54 0.23 -15.06 -4.59
CA ARG A 54 -0.23 -16.15 -5.47
C ARG A 54 -0.04 -15.82 -6.95
N ALA A 55 -0.37 -14.60 -7.36
CA ALA A 55 -0.16 -14.14 -8.73
C ALA A 55 1.33 -14.07 -9.11
N VAL A 56 2.23 -13.69 -8.19
CA VAL A 56 3.69 -13.77 -8.38
C VAL A 56 4.13 -15.21 -8.62
N GLN A 57 3.67 -16.16 -7.79
CA GLN A 57 4.02 -17.58 -7.92
C GLN A 57 3.53 -18.19 -9.23
N ALA A 58 2.39 -17.72 -9.74
CA ALA A 58 1.85 -18.10 -11.04
C ALA A 58 2.46 -17.32 -12.23
N GLU A 59 3.44 -16.44 -11.97
CA GLU A 59 4.04 -15.53 -12.96
C GLU A 59 3.06 -14.58 -13.67
N ILE A 60 1.92 -14.27 -13.05
CA ILE A 60 0.92 -13.33 -13.57
C ILE A 60 1.22 -11.93 -13.03
N TRP A 61 2.34 -11.36 -13.48
CA TRP A 61 2.95 -10.16 -12.90
C TRP A 61 2.05 -8.92 -12.88
N PHE A 62 1.17 -8.76 -13.87
CA PHE A 62 0.24 -7.64 -13.90
C PHE A 62 -0.90 -7.78 -12.89
N ALA A 63 -1.43 -9.00 -12.71
CA ALA A 63 -2.38 -9.26 -11.64
C ALA A 63 -1.71 -9.05 -10.28
N ALA A 64 -0.47 -9.53 -10.11
CA ALA A 64 0.31 -9.29 -8.91
C ALA A 64 0.47 -7.80 -8.60
N ALA A 65 0.84 -6.98 -9.59
CA ALA A 65 1.00 -5.54 -9.42
C ALA A 65 -0.33 -4.84 -9.09
N ALA A 66 -1.43 -5.20 -9.77
CA ALA A 66 -2.75 -4.62 -9.50
C ALA A 66 -3.24 -4.95 -8.08
N LEU A 67 -3.08 -6.21 -7.66
CA LEU A 67 -3.42 -6.67 -6.30
C LEU A 67 -2.52 -6.00 -5.25
N ALA A 68 -1.22 -5.86 -5.52
CA ALA A 68 -0.31 -5.18 -4.62
C ALA A 68 -0.64 -3.67 -4.48
N ALA A 69 -1.08 -3.02 -5.57
CA ALA A 69 -1.54 -1.64 -5.52
C ALA A 69 -2.84 -1.50 -4.70
N ALA A 70 -3.79 -2.44 -4.84
CA ALA A 70 -4.99 -2.48 -4.01
C ALA A 70 -4.68 -2.74 -2.53
N ALA A 71 -3.70 -3.61 -2.25
CA ALA A 71 -3.21 -3.84 -0.90
C ALA A 71 -2.61 -2.56 -0.30
N LEU A 72 -1.82 -1.80 -1.08
CA LEU A 72 -1.20 -0.56 -0.61
C LEU A 72 -2.26 0.51 -0.36
N GLU A 73 -3.23 0.64 -1.27
CA GLU A 73 -4.39 1.53 -1.12
C GLU A 73 -5.15 1.23 0.18
N SER A 74 -5.43 -0.05 0.44
CA SER A 74 -6.10 -0.51 1.67
C SER A 74 -5.28 -0.22 2.92
N MET A 75 -3.96 -0.42 2.88
CA MET A 75 -3.08 -0.12 4.02
C MET A 75 -3.01 1.38 4.33
N LEU A 76 -2.94 2.22 3.30
CA LEU A 76 -2.94 3.68 3.46
C LEU A 76 -4.29 4.19 3.99
N LEU A 77 -5.40 3.59 3.55
CA LEU A 77 -6.73 3.86 4.12
C LEU A 77 -6.80 3.44 5.59
N ALA A 78 -6.29 2.26 5.93
CA ALA A 78 -6.24 1.81 7.32
C ALA A 78 -5.48 2.81 8.20
N LYS A 79 -4.29 3.22 7.76
CA LYS A 79 -3.48 4.21 8.46
C LYS A 79 -4.17 5.58 8.54
N MET A 80 -4.91 5.98 7.50
CA MET A 80 -5.72 7.21 7.51
C MET A 80 -6.80 7.19 8.58
N PHE A 81 -7.56 6.10 8.68
CA PHE A 81 -8.60 5.97 9.71
C PHE A 81 -8.00 5.94 11.12
N MET A 82 -6.89 5.21 11.31
CA MET A 82 -6.20 5.13 12.60
C MET A 82 -5.53 6.43 13.03
N ASN A 83 -5.18 7.31 12.08
CA ASN A 83 -4.53 8.61 12.34
C ASN A 83 -5.42 9.79 11.92
N ALA A 84 -6.74 9.60 12.01
CA ALA A 84 -7.75 10.57 11.56
C ALA A 84 -7.47 12.00 12.05
N GLU A 85 -7.08 12.16 13.32
CA GLU A 85 -6.80 13.48 13.91
C GLU A 85 -5.62 14.22 13.27
N GLU A 86 -4.59 13.50 12.83
CA GLU A 86 -3.45 14.10 12.12
C GLU A 86 -3.84 14.44 10.68
N VAL A 87 -4.59 13.55 10.06
CA VAL A 87 -5.05 13.69 8.68
C VAL A 87 -5.94 14.93 8.52
N VAL A 88 -6.87 15.20 9.44
CA VAL A 88 -7.76 16.39 9.37
C VAL A 88 -7.04 17.73 9.60
N LYS A 89 -5.77 17.70 10.05
CA LYS A 89 -4.92 18.90 10.18
C LYS A 89 -4.29 19.29 8.85
N LEU A 90 -4.23 18.39 7.87
CA LEU A 90 -3.71 18.72 6.54
C LEU A 90 -4.65 19.70 5.82
N PRO A 91 -4.13 20.84 5.31
CA PRO A 91 -4.96 21.85 4.63
C PRO A 91 -5.73 21.30 3.42
N THR A 92 -5.09 20.42 2.65
CA THR A 92 -5.69 19.77 1.47
C THR A 92 -6.83 18.85 1.87
N PHE A 93 -6.65 18.08 2.94
CA PHE A 93 -7.64 17.15 3.45
C PHE A 93 -8.84 17.89 4.05
N ARG A 94 -8.60 18.94 4.85
CA ARG A 94 -9.67 19.74 5.47
C ARG A 94 -10.63 20.33 4.43
N LYS A 95 -10.09 20.93 3.36
CA LYS A 95 -10.91 21.46 2.26
C LYS A 95 -11.78 20.40 1.57
N LEU A 96 -11.30 19.15 1.51
CA LEU A 96 -12.09 18.07 0.90
C LEU A 96 -13.09 17.50 1.90
N LEU A 97 -12.72 17.37 3.17
CA LEU A 97 -13.60 16.93 4.25
C LEU A 97 -14.82 17.88 4.42
N ASP A 98 -14.60 19.18 4.30
CA ASP A 98 -15.67 20.19 4.33
C ASP A 98 -16.69 19.99 3.20
N LYS A 99 -16.26 19.48 2.03
CA LYS A 99 -17.18 19.11 0.92
C LYS A 99 -18.00 17.86 1.20
N HIS A 100 -17.62 17.07 2.21
CA HIS A 100 -18.25 15.82 2.61
C HIS A 100 -18.87 15.91 4.01
N ASN A 101 -19.32 17.09 4.42
CA ASN A 101 -20.01 17.34 5.69
C ASN A 101 -19.20 16.96 6.94
N GLY A 102 -17.87 16.94 6.87
CA GLY A 102 -17.05 16.55 8.02
C GLY A 102 -16.91 15.03 8.22
N ASP A 103 -17.55 14.20 7.38
CA ASP A 103 -17.54 12.75 7.55
C ASP A 103 -16.31 12.10 6.89
N ILE A 104 -15.42 11.58 7.73
CA ILE A 104 -14.19 10.89 7.33
C ILE A 104 -14.53 9.62 6.53
N GLY A 105 -15.58 8.89 6.89
CA GLY A 105 -15.97 7.66 6.20
C GLY A 105 -16.42 7.93 4.77
N SER A 106 -17.29 8.93 4.56
CA SER A 106 -17.69 9.37 3.23
C SER A 106 -16.53 9.92 2.40
N PHE A 107 -15.62 10.66 3.03
CA PHE A 107 -14.43 11.16 2.37
C PHE A 107 -13.48 10.03 1.93
N ALA A 108 -13.23 9.04 2.80
CA ALA A 108 -12.36 7.90 2.52
C ALA A 108 -12.76 7.14 1.24
N ARG A 109 -14.07 7.02 0.98
CA ARG A 109 -14.61 6.35 -0.22
C ARG A 109 -14.33 7.09 -1.53
N LYS A 110 -13.81 8.31 -1.47
CA LYS A 110 -13.41 9.12 -2.63
C LYS A 110 -11.89 9.19 -2.81
N MET A 111 -11.14 8.60 -1.88
CA MET A 111 -9.69 8.53 -1.96
C MET A 111 -9.29 7.45 -2.95
N ASP A 112 -8.40 7.81 -3.87
CA ASP A 112 -7.67 6.86 -4.70
C ASP A 112 -6.24 6.72 -4.19
N LEU A 113 -5.52 5.71 -4.69
CA LEU A 113 -4.11 5.52 -4.34
C LEU A 113 -3.25 6.78 -4.54
N GLY A 114 -3.52 7.63 -5.52
CA GLY A 114 -2.74 8.85 -5.76
C GLY A 114 -2.90 9.86 -4.62
N ASN A 115 -4.15 10.15 -4.25
CA ASN A 115 -4.47 11.05 -3.14
C ASN A 115 -3.94 10.50 -1.81
N LEU A 116 -4.01 9.18 -1.62
CA LEU A 116 -3.49 8.52 -0.42
C LEU A 116 -1.96 8.58 -0.32
N VAL A 117 -1.25 8.39 -1.44
CA VAL A 117 0.22 8.49 -1.47
C VAL A 117 0.68 9.92 -1.20
N GLU A 118 0.00 10.93 -1.76
CA GLU A 118 0.33 12.34 -1.51
C GLU A 118 0.07 12.73 -0.04
N MET A 119 -1.03 12.26 0.54
CA MET A 119 -1.30 12.42 1.96
C MET A 119 -0.24 11.74 2.84
N ALA A 120 0.11 10.49 2.52
CA ALA A 120 1.14 9.73 3.23
C ALA A 120 2.51 10.43 3.18
N LYS A 121 2.83 11.07 2.05
CA LYS A 121 4.03 11.90 1.90
C LYS A 121 4.00 13.12 2.82
N GLN A 122 2.90 13.86 2.86
CA GLN A 122 2.76 15.05 3.71
C GLN A 122 2.83 14.70 5.21
N LEU A 123 2.38 13.51 5.60
CA LEU A 123 2.43 13.00 6.97
C LEU A 123 3.71 12.23 7.30
N GLY A 124 4.64 12.09 6.35
CA GLY A 124 5.89 11.37 6.58
C GLY A 124 5.70 9.88 6.89
N TRP A 125 4.66 9.24 6.37
CA TRP A 125 4.39 7.82 6.59
C TRP A 125 5.33 6.88 5.82
N PHE A 126 6.01 7.39 4.80
CA PHE A 126 7.12 6.69 4.16
C PHE A 126 8.43 7.14 4.82
N ARG A 127 9.25 6.18 5.26
CA ARG A 127 10.55 6.47 5.85
C ARG A 127 11.44 7.22 4.84
N PRO A 128 12.18 8.25 5.27
CA PRO A 128 13.15 8.91 4.41
C PRO A 128 14.32 7.97 4.09
N GLY A 129 14.89 8.11 2.89
CA GLY A 129 16.06 7.33 2.45
C GLY A 129 15.75 6.27 1.40
N GLY A 130 16.71 5.34 1.22
CA GLY A 130 16.69 4.33 0.17
C GLY A 130 15.84 3.10 0.48
N VAL A 131 16.07 2.02 -0.27
CA VAL A 131 15.41 0.73 -0.05
C VAL A 131 15.70 0.25 1.40
N PRO A 132 14.67 -0.17 2.16
CA PRO A 132 14.84 -0.62 3.54
C PRO A 132 15.83 -1.78 3.65
N SER A 133 16.70 -1.74 4.67
CA SER A 133 17.76 -2.75 4.85
C SER A 133 17.23 -4.17 4.93
N LEU A 134 16.10 -4.38 5.62
CA LEU A 134 15.45 -5.69 5.69
C LEU A 134 15.12 -6.24 4.30
N LEU A 135 14.60 -5.41 3.39
CA LEU A 135 14.29 -5.82 2.04
C LEU A 135 15.58 -6.08 1.24
N THR A 136 16.61 -5.25 1.41
CA THR A 136 17.94 -5.47 0.82
C THR A 136 18.56 -6.80 1.26
N ASP A 137 18.50 -7.13 2.55
CA ASP A 137 19.02 -8.37 3.14
C ASP A 137 18.24 -9.62 2.69
N MET A 138 16.94 -9.47 2.41
CA MET A 138 16.16 -10.55 1.80
C MET A 138 16.55 -10.76 0.34
N LEU A 139 16.65 -9.68 -0.45
CA LEU A 139 17.01 -9.77 -1.86
C LEU A 139 18.40 -10.35 -2.07
N SER A 140 19.38 -10.00 -1.22
CA SER A 140 20.76 -10.49 -1.31
C SER A 140 20.90 -12.02 -1.18
N LYS A 141 19.87 -12.71 -0.68
CA LYS A 141 19.82 -14.18 -0.60
C LYS A 141 19.44 -14.83 -1.94
N HIS A 142 18.88 -14.05 -2.86
CA HIS A 142 18.26 -14.55 -4.08
C HIS A 142 18.84 -13.96 -5.37
N VAL A 143 19.58 -12.84 -5.29
CA VAL A 143 20.23 -12.22 -6.45
C VAL A 143 21.71 -11.93 -6.16
N ASP A 144 22.52 -11.85 -7.22
CA ASP A 144 23.92 -11.47 -7.09
C ASP A 144 24.11 -9.99 -6.68
N MET A 145 25.31 -9.65 -6.22
CA MET A 145 25.64 -8.31 -5.74
C MET A 145 25.46 -7.23 -6.82
N THR A 146 25.78 -7.55 -8.07
CA THR A 146 25.64 -6.61 -9.20
C THR A 146 24.18 -6.23 -9.41
N THR A 147 23.29 -7.23 -9.41
CA THR A 147 21.84 -7.05 -9.53
C THR A 147 21.27 -6.31 -8.32
N LEU A 148 21.72 -6.65 -7.11
CA LEU A 148 21.31 -5.96 -5.89
C LEU A 148 21.69 -4.47 -5.92
N MET A 149 22.91 -4.15 -6.36
CA MET A 149 23.37 -2.77 -6.53
C MET A 149 22.52 -2.04 -7.57
N ALA A 150 22.18 -2.67 -8.69
CA ALA A 150 21.32 -2.07 -9.70
C ALA A 150 19.90 -1.76 -9.15
N LEU A 151 19.30 -2.70 -8.40
CA LEU A 151 17.97 -2.55 -7.81
C LEU A 151 17.90 -1.44 -6.76
N THR A 152 18.97 -1.26 -5.97
CA THR A 152 19.04 -0.23 -4.93
C THR A 152 19.43 1.14 -5.49
N ALA A 153 20.28 1.18 -6.52
CA ALA A 153 20.70 2.42 -7.19
C ALA A 153 19.53 3.17 -7.84
N PHE A 154 18.43 2.47 -8.18
CA PHE A 154 17.22 3.07 -8.73
C PHE A 154 16.71 4.27 -7.88
N PHE A 155 16.88 4.20 -6.56
CA PHE A 155 16.40 5.24 -5.63
C PHE A 155 17.50 6.13 -5.06
N LYS A 156 18.73 6.09 -5.61
CA LYS A 156 19.90 6.80 -5.05
C LYS A 156 19.69 8.31 -4.90
N HIS A 157 18.88 8.89 -5.77
CA HIS A 157 18.57 10.33 -5.78
C HIS A 157 17.18 10.64 -5.21
N SER A 158 16.47 9.62 -4.72
CA SER A 158 15.14 9.77 -4.15
C SER A 158 15.21 10.33 -2.74
N GLN A 159 14.24 11.19 -2.39
CA GLN A 159 14.04 11.61 -1.00
C GLN A 159 13.48 10.46 -0.15
N SER A 160 12.68 9.58 -0.75
CA SER A 160 12.16 8.37 -0.13
C SER A 160 11.87 7.34 -1.21
N ALA A 161 12.58 6.22 -1.17
CA ALA A 161 12.35 5.08 -2.04
C ALA A 161 10.91 4.56 -1.93
N GLY A 162 10.32 4.63 -0.74
CA GLY A 162 8.93 4.22 -0.50
C GLY A 162 7.92 5.06 -1.29
N TYR A 163 8.04 6.39 -1.21
CA TYR A 163 7.17 7.30 -1.95
C TYR A 163 7.30 7.12 -3.46
N GLU A 164 8.53 7.15 -3.98
CA GLU A 164 8.77 7.01 -5.41
C GLU A 164 8.29 5.66 -5.94
N ALA A 165 8.51 4.59 -5.19
CA ALA A 165 8.02 3.27 -5.54
C ALA A 165 6.48 3.19 -5.53
N ALA A 166 5.80 3.81 -4.56
CA ALA A 166 4.35 3.88 -4.52
C ALA A 166 3.78 4.66 -5.73
N ASP A 167 4.41 5.76 -6.12
CA ASP A 167 4.00 6.55 -7.27
C ASP A 167 4.23 5.81 -8.60
N LEU A 168 5.34 5.09 -8.73
CA LEU A 168 5.61 4.22 -9.88
C LEU A 168 4.61 3.07 -9.96
N LEU A 169 4.34 2.38 -8.85
CA LEU A 169 3.34 1.32 -8.78
C LEU A 169 1.97 1.80 -9.27
N ARG A 170 1.54 3.00 -8.84
CA ARG A 170 0.30 3.64 -9.30
C ARG A 170 0.30 3.87 -10.82
N GLN A 171 1.42 4.35 -11.38
CA GLN A 171 1.55 4.53 -12.83
C GLN A 171 1.42 3.19 -13.57
N TYR A 172 2.07 2.14 -13.10
CA TYR A 172 1.95 0.79 -13.68
C TYR A 172 0.54 0.20 -13.58
N ARG A 173 -0.18 0.43 -12.46
CA ARG A 173 -1.59 0.05 -12.35
C ARG A 173 -2.43 0.71 -13.44
N ASN A 174 -2.21 2.00 -13.69
CA ASN A 174 -2.96 2.75 -14.68
C ASN A 174 -2.63 2.35 -16.13
N LEU A 175 -1.43 1.83 -16.38
CA LEU A 175 -1.05 1.24 -17.67
C LEU A 175 -1.85 -0.01 -18.02
N LEU A 176 -2.50 -0.66 -17.05
CA LEU A 176 -3.36 -1.82 -17.30
C LEU A 176 -4.81 -1.45 -17.60
N HIS A 177 -5.18 -0.18 -17.43
CA HIS A 177 -6.53 0.25 -17.76
C HIS A 177 -6.75 0.16 -19.28
N PRO A 178 -7.80 -0.53 -19.78
CA PRO A 178 -8.01 -0.72 -21.22
C PRO A 178 -7.95 0.58 -22.03
N ALA A 179 -8.53 1.66 -21.50
CA ALA A 179 -8.47 2.97 -22.16
C ALA A 179 -7.05 3.54 -22.26
N SER A 180 -6.16 3.26 -21.30
CA SER A 180 -4.75 3.69 -21.36
C SER A 180 -3.99 2.90 -22.42
N CYS A 181 -4.16 1.57 -22.45
CA CYS A 181 -3.53 0.70 -23.45
C CYS A 181 -3.92 1.12 -24.88
N LEU A 182 -5.22 1.36 -25.11
CA LEU A 182 -5.74 1.76 -26.40
C LEU A 182 -5.24 3.15 -26.84
N LYS A 183 -5.11 4.10 -25.90
CA LYS A 183 -4.66 5.46 -26.21
C LYS A 183 -3.16 5.56 -26.48
N GLN A 184 -2.36 4.74 -25.81
CA GLN A 184 -0.90 4.83 -25.85
C GLN A 184 -0.26 3.79 -26.77
N GLU A 185 -1.06 2.91 -27.38
CA GLU A 185 -0.58 1.72 -28.10
C GLU A 185 0.42 0.88 -27.28
N ALA A 186 0.36 1.02 -25.94
CA ALA A 186 1.30 0.41 -25.03
C ALA A 186 0.96 -1.07 -24.89
N GLN A 187 1.95 -1.95 -25.13
CA GLN A 187 1.85 -3.37 -24.84
C GLN A 187 2.51 -3.68 -23.49
N PRO A 188 1.73 -4.06 -22.46
CA PRO A 188 2.29 -4.42 -21.17
C PRO A 188 3.18 -5.67 -21.31
N THR A 189 4.44 -5.60 -20.87
CA THR A 189 5.42 -6.70 -20.95
C THR A 189 5.63 -7.41 -19.61
N LYS A 190 6.13 -8.66 -19.62
CA LYS A 190 6.53 -9.38 -18.38
C LYS A 190 7.47 -8.54 -17.51
N GLU A 191 8.46 -7.89 -18.13
CA GLU A 191 9.42 -7.02 -17.44
C GLU A 191 8.75 -5.83 -16.75
N THR A 192 7.81 -5.17 -17.44
CA THR A 192 6.99 -4.08 -16.88
C THR A 192 6.24 -4.55 -15.63
N GLY A 193 5.62 -5.74 -15.68
CA GLY A 193 4.96 -6.34 -14.53
C GLY A 193 5.91 -6.64 -13.37
N MET A 194 7.07 -7.24 -13.65
CA MET A 194 8.08 -7.54 -12.62
C MET A 194 8.60 -6.28 -11.92
N ARG A 195 8.85 -5.20 -12.68
CA ARG A 195 9.24 -3.89 -12.12
C ARG A 195 8.15 -3.33 -11.21
N ALA A 196 6.89 -3.38 -11.65
CA ALA A 196 5.77 -2.93 -10.82
C ALA A 196 5.66 -3.73 -9.51
N THR A 197 5.83 -5.05 -9.57
CA THR A 197 5.88 -5.90 -8.36
C THR A 197 7.05 -5.51 -7.44
N TYR A 198 8.24 -5.26 -7.98
CA TYR A 198 9.38 -4.79 -7.18
C TYR A 198 9.09 -3.46 -6.47
N PHE A 199 8.52 -2.48 -7.18
CA PHE A 199 8.14 -1.20 -6.59
C PHE A 199 7.10 -1.37 -5.46
N SER A 200 6.17 -2.32 -5.59
CA SER A 200 5.25 -2.61 -4.49
C SER A 200 5.97 -3.08 -3.22
N LEU A 201 6.96 -3.97 -3.34
CA LEU A 201 7.72 -4.47 -2.19
C LEU A 201 8.48 -3.34 -1.49
N VAL A 202 9.10 -2.44 -2.26
CA VAL A 202 9.82 -1.28 -1.73
C VAL A 202 8.84 -0.34 -1.01
N ALA A 203 7.68 -0.05 -1.59
CA ALA A 203 6.66 0.81 -0.99
C ALA A 203 6.18 0.26 0.36
N PHE A 204 5.83 -1.03 0.42
CA PHE A 204 5.37 -1.68 1.65
C PHE A 204 6.45 -1.72 2.73
N ALA A 205 7.67 -2.11 2.39
CA ALA A 205 8.76 -2.20 3.36
C ALA A 205 9.16 -0.82 3.92
N SER A 206 8.80 0.26 3.21
CA SER A 206 9.14 1.64 3.59
C SER A 206 8.05 2.34 4.41
N LEU A 207 6.88 1.71 4.61
CA LEU A 207 5.85 2.25 5.50
C LEU A 207 6.35 2.25 6.95
N ALA A 208 6.19 3.39 7.62
CA ALA A 208 6.56 3.61 9.02
C ALA A 208 5.45 3.21 9.99
#